data_AF-A0AAP2DWU2-F1
#
_entry.id   AF-A0AAP2DWU2-F1
#
_cell.length_a   1.000
_cell.length_b   1.000
_cell.length_c   1.000
_cell.angle_alpha   90.00
_cell.angle_beta   90.00
_cell.angle_gamma   90.00
#
_symmetry.space_group_name_H-M   'P 1'
#
loop_
_entity.id
_entity.type
_entity.pdbx_description
1 polymer ?
#
loop_
_entity_poly.entity_id
_entity_poly.type
_entity_poly.pdbx_seq_one_letter_code
_entity_poly.pdbx_strand_id
1 'polypeptide(L)'
;MVRDTTNFYAYRLQDAPPLEALPLLHSAEEFYTISLLQNAPRCRYLDSAQSGPEALLMFFHSRMPHIPCDARSGFFCMFKDSFLTPGMQENLHALPMFHLESTPAFPLLAQHERYLTNVFENITEALASDYTFRTELLQNYVFELFHYALKLQHHV
;
A
#
# COMPACT_ATOMS: atom_id res chain seq x y z
N MET A 1 21.15 -17.77 -6.50
CA MET A 1 20.55 -16.69 -5.67
C MET A 1 20.59 -15.42 -6.50
N VAL A 2 19.57 -15.19 -7.34
CA VAL A 2 19.46 -13.99 -8.18
C VAL A 2 18.51 -13.05 -7.45
N ARG A 3 19.07 -11.97 -6.90
CA ARG A 3 18.33 -10.85 -6.33
C ARG A 3 18.08 -9.86 -7.46
N ASP A 4 16.82 -9.68 -7.84
CA ASP A 4 16.42 -8.58 -8.74
C ASP A 4 15.06 -7.99 -8.30
N THR A 5 14.92 -7.78 -6.98
CA THR A 5 13.76 -7.15 -6.31
C THR A 5 14.26 -6.22 -5.20
N THR A 6 15.28 -5.41 -5.45
CA THR A 6 15.88 -4.53 -4.43
C THR A 6 14.94 -3.44 -3.92
N ASN A 7 13.87 -3.15 -4.68
CA ASN A 7 13.03 -1.96 -4.52
C ASN A 7 11.54 -2.24 -4.27
N PHE A 8 11.13 -3.49 -4.03
CA PHE A 8 9.74 -3.83 -3.72
C PHE A 8 9.67 -4.86 -2.58
N TYR A 9 8.81 -4.59 -1.61
CA TYR A 9 8.60 -5.42 -0.43
C TYR A 9 7.10 -5.54 -0.19
N ALA A 10 6.64 -6.71 0.24
CA ALA A 10 5.26 -6.90 0.66
C ALA A 10 5.19 -7.89 1.81
N TYR A 11 4.35 -7.59 2.79
CA TYR A 11 4.18 -8.41 3.99
C TYR A 11 2.73 -8.37 4.45
N ARG A 12 2.32 -9.46 5.10
CA ARG A 12 1.23 -9.41 6.08
C ARG A 12 1.72 -8.59 7.28
N LEU A 13 0.88 -7.72 7.81
CA LEU A 13 1.25 -6.78 8.87
C LEU A 13 1.80 -7.52 10.11
N GLN A 14 1.16 -8.63 10.48
CA GLN A 14 1.54 -9.46 11.63
C GLN A 14 2.83 -10.27 11.43
N ASP A 15 3.25 -10.48 10.18
CA ASP A 15 4.42 -11.29 9.82
C ASP A 15 5.60 -10.41 9.37
N ALA A 16 5.42 -9.08 9.41
CA ALA A 16 6.41 -8.13 8.97
C ALA A 16 7.57 -8.05 9.97
N PRO A 17 8.82 -7.89 9.49
CA PRO A 17 9.93 -7.60 10.38
C PRO A 17 9.74 -6.19 11.00
N PRO A 18 10.48 -5.89 12.09
CA PRO A 18 10.53 -4.53 12.63
C PRO A 18 10.84 -3.52 11.52
N LEU A 19 10.21 -2.35 11.55
CA LEU A 19 10.38 -1.32 10.52
C LEU A 19 11.86 -0.98 10.31
N GLU A 20 12.64 -0.95 11.39
CA GLU A 20 14.08 -0.67 11.36
C GLU A 20 14.89 -1.73 10.59
N ALA A 21 14.33 -2.90 10.33
CA ALA A 21 14.97 -3.94 9.53
C ALA A 21 14.66 -3.82 8.03
N LEU A 22 13.73 -2.93 7.62
CA LEU A 22 13.36 -2.74 6.22
C LEU A 22 14.39 -1.85 5.50
N PRO A 23 15.11 -2.35 4.48
CA PRO A 23 16.18 -1.59 3.82
C PRO A 23 15.72 -0.28 3.17
N LEU A 24 14.46 -0.21 2.75
CA LEU A 24 13.89 1.00 2.13
C LEU A 24 13.84 2.19 3.09
N LEU A 25 13.65 1.95 4.39
CA LEU A 25 13.54 3.01 5.38
C LEU A 25 14.87 3.70 5.70
N HIS A 26 15.99 3.09 5.29
CA HIS A 26 17.35 3.65 5.46
C HIS A 26 17.88 4.32 4.20
N SER A 27 17.07 4.37 3.13
CA SER A 27 17.44 5.01 1.88
C SER A 27 17.08 6.50 1.89
N ALA A 28 17.94 7.35 1.32
CA ALA A 28 17.61 8.75 1.05
C ALA A 28 16.61 8.92 -0.12
N GLU A 29 16.35 7.84 -0.86
CA GLU A 29 15.39 7.81 -1.96
C GLU A 29 13.96 7.73 -1.41
N GLU A 30 13.04 8.42 -2.09
CA GLU A 30 11.63 8.40 -1.72
C GLU A 30 11.02 7.01 -1.90
N PHE A 31 10.13 6.65 -0.98
CA PHE A 31 9.38 5.40 -1.06
C PHE A 31 7.89 5.65 -0.82
N TYR A 32 7.11 4.71 -1.32
CA TYR A 32 5.65 4.68 -1.26
C TYR A 32 5.24 3.44 -0.50
N THR A 33 4.12 3.52 0.19
CA THR A 33 3.50 2.38 0.86
C THR A 33 2.01 2.35 0.56
N ILE A 34 1.49 1.16 0.27
CA ILE A 34 0.06 0.90 0.18
C ILE A 34 -0.27 -0.14 1.24
N SER A 35 -1.19 0.19 2.13
CA SER A 35 -1.55 -0.64 3.28
C SER A 35 -3.03 -0.94 3.29
N LEU A 36 -3.38 -2.22 3.38
CA LEU A 36 -4.71 -2.66 3.81
C LEU A 36 -4.64 -2.89 5.32
N LEU A 37 -5.27 -2.00 6.08
CA LEU A 37 -5.31 -2.06 7.54
C LEU A 37 -6.64 -2.66 7.95
N GLN A 38 -6.61 -3.76 8.70
CA GLN A 38 -7.79 -4.46 9.20
C GLN A 38 -7.77 -4.44 10.72
N ASN A 39 -8.96 -4.42 11.34
CA ASN A 39 -9.13 -4.26 12.77
C ASN A 39 -8.33 -3.05 13.29
N ALA A 40 -8.62 -1.86 12.74
CA ALA A 40 -7.87 -0.62 12.98
C ALA A 40 -8.65 0.39 13.87
N PRO A 41 -8.92 0.08 15.15
CA PRO A 41 -9.80 0.88 16.01
C PRO A 41 -9.25 2.26 16.36
N ARG A 42 -7.95 2.53 16.15
CA ARG A 42 -7.29 3.80 16.48
C ARG A 42 -6.53 4.38 15.29
N CYS A 43 -7.15 4.37 14.11
CA CYS A 43 -6.69 5.14 12.98
C CYS A 43 -7.25 6.57 13.10
N ARG A 44 -6.39 7.57 13.38
CA ARG A 44 -6.77 8.98 13.64
C ARG A 44 -7.32 9.74 12.42
N TYR A 45 -7.78 8.98 11.44
CA TYR A 45 -8.34 9.40 10.17
C TYR A 45 -9.86 9.51 10.19
N LEU A 46 -10.46 8.83 11.16
CA LEU A 46 -11.89 8.75 11.34
C LEU A 46 -12.22 9.69 12.48
N ASP A 47 -12.45 10.96 12.14
CA ASP A 47 -12.98 11.94 13.07
C ASP A 47 -14.48 11.63 13.29
N SER A 48 -14.80 10.51 13.93
CA SER A 48 -16.17 10.28 14.38
C SER A 48 -16.22 9.32 15.56
N ALA A 49 -17.01 9.73 16.56
CA ALA A 49 -17.33 8.99 17.78
C ALA A 49 -18.29 7.79 17.54
N GLN A 50 -18.32 7.25 16.33
CA GLN A 50 -19.05 6.03 15.98
C GLN A 50 -18.03 4.96 15.60
N SER A 51 -18.30 3.69 15.94
CA SER A 51 -17.47 2.54 15.61
C SER A 51 -16.88 2.69 14.20
N GLY A 52 -15.58 3.01 14.11
CA GLY A 52 -14.93 3.30 12.84
C GLY A 52 -14.97 2.09 11.90
N PRO A 53 -14.77 2.27 10.58
CA PRO A 53 -14.64 1.17 9.64
C PRO A 53 -13.61 0.15 10.15
N GLU A 54 -13.99 -1.13 10.09
CA GLU A 54 -13.14 -2.24 10.51
C GLU A 54 -11.92 -2.42 9.60
N ALA A 55 -11.97 -1.88 8.38
CA ALA A 55 -10.86 -1.90 7.43
C ALA A 55 -10.68 -0.59 6.66
N LEU A 56 -9.42 -0.28 6.33
CA LEU A 56 -8.98 0.92 5.61
C LEU A 56 -7.97 0.53 4.53
N LEU A 57 -8.08 1.14 3.34
CA LEU A 57 -7.00 1.18 2.36
C LEU A 57 -6.26 2.51 2.52
N MET A 58 -4.96 2.50 2.78
CA MET A 58 -4.17 3.68 3.07
C MET A 58 -2.95 3.79 2.15
N PHE A 59 -2.65 5.01 1.71
CA PHE A 59 -1.49 5.33 0.90
C PHE A 59 -0.54 6.23 1.70
N PHE A 60 0.76 5.98 1.57
CA PHE A 60 1.78 6.78 2.23
C PHE A 60 2.94 7.05 1.28
N HIS A 61 3.56 8.22 1.44
CA HIS A 61 4.77 8.65 0.75
C HIS A 61 5.72 9.21 1.79
N SER A 62 7.02 8.95 1.66
CA SER A 62 8.03 9.31 2.67
C SER A 62 8.14 10.81 2.97
N ARG A 63 7.63 11.71 2.10
CA ARG A 63 7.55 13.17 2.38
C ARG A 63 6.31 13.57 3.18
N MET A 64 5.32 12.69 3.31
CA MET A 64 4.10 12.98 4.06
C MET A 64 4.33 12.77 5.57
N PRO A 65 3.70 13.58 6.43
CA PRO A 65 3.77 13.37 7.88
C PRO A 65 3.19 12.00 8.24
N HIS A 66 3.90 11.24 9.08
CA HIS A 66 3.45 9.92 9.52
C HIS A 66 2.18 10.04 10.37
N ILE A 67 1.15 9.28 10.00
CA ILE A 67 -0.12 9.23 10.74
C ILE A 67 -0.15 7.95 11.57
N PRO A 68 -0.25 8.02 12.91
CA PRO A 68 -0.32 6.83 13.73
C PRO A 68 -1.64 6.09 13.49
N CYS A 69 -1.53 4.81 13.15
CA CYS A 69 -2.65 3.89 13.10
C CYS A 69 -2.28 2.58 13.80
N ASP A 70 -3.14 2.14 14.71
CA ASP A 70 -3.00 0.87 15.43
C ASP A 70 -3.91 -0.17 14.76
N ALA A 71 -3.37 -0.86 13.75
CA ALA A 71 -4.03 -1.96 13.06
C ALA A 71 -3.43 -3.29 13.53
N ARG A 72 -4.29 -4.26 13.83
CA ARG A 72 -3.85 -5.56 14.37
C ARG A 72 -3.53 -6.59 13.30
N SER A 73 -4.06 -6.40 12.10
CA SER A 73 -3.90 -7.30 10.97
C SER A 73 -3.96 -6.52 9.66
N GLY A 74 -3.49 -7.14 8.59
CA GLY A 74 -3.58 -6.54 7.27
C GLY A 74 -2.39 -6.87 6.41
N PHE A 75 -2.16 -6.04 5.42
CA PHE A 75 -1.09 -6.18 4.44
C PHE A 75 -0.50 -4.81 4.16
N PHE A 76 0.77 -4.79 3.77
CA PHE A 76 1.32 -3.63 3.12
C PHE A 76 2.30 -4.04 2.03
N CYS A 77 2.43 -3.19 1.01
CA CYS A 77 3.54 -3.22 0.09
C CYS A 77 4.27 -1.88 0.08
N MET A 78 5.58 -1.93 -0.10
CA MET A 78 6.46 -0.78 -0.14
C MET A 78 7.32 -0.83 -1.39
N PHE A 79 7.50 0.31 -2.04
CA PHE A 79 8.34 0.40 -3.22
C PHE A 79 8.92 1.79 -3.42
N LYS A 80 9.99 1.87 -4.20
CA LYS A 80 10.62 3.13 -4.65
C LYS A 80 10.09 3.54 -6.02
N ASP A 81 10.25 4.80 -6.40
CA ASP A 81 9.90 5.24 -7.77
C ASP A 81 10.62 4.42 -8.84
N SER A 82 11.88 4.07 -8.59
CA SER A 82 12.70 3.22 -9.49
C SER A 82 12.16 1.80 -9.69
N PHE A 83 11.19 1.35 -8.90
CA PHE A 83 10.45 0.10 -9.16
C PHE A 83 9.49 0.24 -10.35
N LEU A 84 8.98 1.43 -10.62
CA LEU A 84 8.03 1.69 -11.71
C LEU A 84 8.77 2.09 -12.99
N THR A 85 8.16 1.81 -14.15
CA THR A 85 8.64 2.35 -15.43
C THR A 85 8.43 3.87 -15.49
N PRO A 86 9.17 4.62 -16.35
CA PRO A 86 9.03 6.08 -16.41
C PRO A 86 7.59 6.57 -16.65
N GLY A 87 6.85 5.93 -17.57
CA GLY A 87 5.44 6.29 -17.81
C GLY A 87 4.52 5.96 -16.62
N MET A 88 4.88 4.97 -15.81
CA MET A 88 4.15 4.64 -14.58
C MET A 88 4.46 5.62 -13.44
N GLN A 89 5.69 6.13 -13.35
CA GLN A 89 6.08 7.16 -12.40
C GLN A 89 5.31 8.46 -12.66
N GLU A 90 5.18 8.88 -13.92
CA GLU A 90 4.38 10.05 -14.30
C GLU A 90 2.93 9.91 -13.84
N ASN A 91 2.34 8.73 -14.06
CA ASN A 91 0.98 8.44 -13.59
C ASN A 91 0.88 8.48 -12.05
N LEU A 92 1.86 7.91 -11.33
CA LEU A 92 1.90 7.90 -9.87
C LEU A 92 1.87 9.32 -9.29
N HIS A 93 2.71 10.22 -9.80
CA HIS A 93 2.79 11.60 -9.33
C HIS A 93 1.54 12.44 -9.63
N ALA A 94 0.71 12.00 -10.58
CA ALA A 94 -0.56 12.64 -10.91
C ALA A 94 -1.74 12.15 -10.05
N LEU A 95 -1.55 11.13 -9.20
CA LEU A 95 -2.62 10.55 -8.41
C LEU A 95 -2.98 11.43 -7.20
N PRO A 96 -4.28 11.73 -6.99
CA PRO A 96 -4.73 12.64 -5.94
C PRO A 96 -4.27 12.21 -4.54
N MET A 97 -4.25 10.90 -4.23
CA MET A 97 -3.88 10.40 -2.89
C MET A 97 -2.40 10.55 -2.51
N PHE A 98 -1.53 11.03 -3.41
CA PHE A 98 -0.13 11.32 -3.08
C PHE A 98 0.15 12.83 -2.99
N HIS A 99 -0.86 13.69 -3.13
CA HIS A 99 -0.72 15.12 -2.86
C HIS A 99 -0.78 15.40 -1.35
N LEU A 100 0.00 16.39 -0.90
CA LEU A 100 0.10 16.77 0.52
C LEU A 100 -1.23 17.19 1.16
N GLU A 101 -2.16 17.73 0.37
CA GLU A 101 -3.49 18.16 0.83
C GLU A 101 -4.54 17.05 0.73
N SER A 102 -4.14 15.87 0.25
CA SER A 102 -5.07 14.77 0.04
C SER A 102 -5.32 14.00 1.32
N THR A 103 -6.44 13.30 1.27
CA THR A 103 -6.84 12.39 2.32
C THR A 103 -6.52 10.95 1.87
N PRO A 104 -5.31 10.39 2.10
CA PRO A 104 -4.88 9.12 1.50
C PRO A 104 -5.45 7.85 2.15
N ALA A 105 -6.50 7.92 2.97
CA ALA A 105 -7.12 6.74 3.55
C ALA A 105 -8.60 6.60 3.16
N PHE A 106 -8.97 5.38 2.75
CA PHE A 106 -10.28 5.04 2.21
C PHE A 106 -10.95 3.99 3.10
N PRO A 107 -12.05 4.32 3.79
CA PRO A 107 -12.92 3.37 4.48
C PRO A 107 -13.43 2.27 3.56
N LEU A 108 -13.38 1.02 4.04
CA LEU A 108 -13.78 -0.14 3.27
C LEU A 108 -15.04 -0.78 3.85
N LEU A 109 -15.96 -1.15 2.96
CA LEU A 109 -16.99 -2.15 3.24
C LEU A 109 -16.38 -3.55 3.12
N ALA A 110 -17.00 -4.54 3.77
CA ALA A 110 -16.53 -5.94 3.79
C ALA A 110 -16.27 -6.53 2.38
N GLN A 111 -17.03 -6.11 1.37
CA GLN A 111 -16.82 -6.55 -0.01
C GLN A 111 -15.50 -6.02 -0.60
N HIS A 112 -15.15 -4.76 -0.31
CA HIS A 112 -13.94 -4.11 -0.80
C HIS A 112 -12.71 -4.66 -0.06
N GLU A 113 -12.84 -4.86 1.25
CA GLU A 113 -11.83 -5.51 2.07
C GLU A 113 -11.49 -6.91 1.54
N ARG A 114 -12.50 -7.74 1.26
CA ARG A 114 -12.27 -9.10 0.73
C ARG A 114 -11.55 -9.08 -0.60
N TYR A 115 -11.95 -8.19 -1.51
CA TYR A 115 -11.30 -8.04 -2.80
C TYR A 115 -9.83 -7.63 -2.63
N LEU A 116 -9.57 -6.57 -1.86
CA LEU A 116 -8.23 -6.05 -1.65
C LEU A 116 -7.34 -7.07 -0.93
N THR A 117 -7.89 -7.84 0.01
CA THR A 117 -7.19 -8.97 0.65
C THR A 117 -6.65 -9.94 -0.42
N ASN A 118 -7.49 -10.34 -1.37
CA ASN A 118 -7.05 -11.24 -2.45
C ASN A 118 -5.97 -10.61 -3.33
N VAL A 119 -6.05 -9.30 -3.62
CA VAL A 119 -5.00 -8.61 -4.38
C VAL A 119 -3.66 -8.62 -3.62
N PHE A 120 -3.68 -8.36 -2.31
CA PHE A 120 -2.47 -8.41 -1.50
C PHE A 120 -1.89 -9.82 -1.36
N GLU A 121 -2.73 -10.85 -1.23
CA GLU A 121 -2.29 -12.25 -1.25
C GLU A 121 -1.58 -12.56 -2.57
N ASN A 122 -2.17 -12.18 -3.70
CA ASN A 122 -1.56 -12.36 -5.02
C ASN A 122 -0.21 -11.62 -5.14
N ILE A 123 -0.09 -10.42 -4.55
CA ILE A 123 1.20 -9.69 -4.50
C ILE A 123 2.24 -10.51 -3.73
N THR A 124 1.89 -11.06 -2.56
CA THR A 124 2.82 -11.86 -1.76
C THR A 124 3.22 -13.16 -2.44
N GLU A 125 2.28 -13.84 -3.10
CA GLU A 125 2.54 -15.05 -3.88
C GLU A 125 3.44 -14.75 -5.08
N ALA A 126 3.12 -13.70 -5.86
CA ALA A 126 3.93 -13.27 -6.98
C ALA A 126 5.36 -12.93 -6.53
N LEU A 127 5.53 -12.24 -5.40
CA LEU A 127 6.85 -11.88 -4.85
C LEU A 127 7.69 -13.13 -4.49
N ALA A 128 7.05 -14.19 -3.99
CA ALA A 128 7.70 -15.45 -3.65
C ALA A 128 7.96 -16.36 -4.87
N SER A 129 7.31 -16.09 -6.00
CA SER A 129 7.43 -16.90 -7.22
C SER A 129 8.76 -16.70 -7.96
N ASP A 130 9.11 -17.68 -8.80
CA ASP A 130 10.20 -17.63 -9.78
C ASP A 130 9.70 -17.23 -11.19
N TYR A 131 8.51 -16.63 -11.28
CA TYR A 131 7.90 -16.23 -12.54
C TYR A 131 8.75 -15.20 -13.28
N THR A 132 8.97 -15.43 -14.58
CA THR A 132 9.87 -14.62 -15.42
C THR A 132 9.44 -13.15 -15.51
N PHE A 133 8.13 -12.86 -15.54
CA PHE A 133 7.58 -11.49 -15.62
C PHE A 133 7.03 -11.01 -14.28
N ARG A 134 7.65 -11.44 -13.17
CA ARG A 134 7.20 -11.12 -11.81
C ARG A 134 7.17 -9.61 -11.54
N THR A 135 8.15 -8.86 -12.03
CA THR A 135 8.23 -7.42 -11.78
C THR A 135 7.06 -6.68 -12.43
N GLU A 136 6.77 -6.99 -13.69
CA GLU A 136 5.63 -6.43 -14.43
C GLU A 136 4.30 -6.84 -13.79
N LEU A 137 4.19 -8.08 -13.31
CA LEU A 137 3.00 -8.55 -12.60
C LEU A 137 2.77 -7.76 -11.29
N LEU A 138 3.82 -7.56 -10.50
CA LEU A 138 3.75 -6.75 -9.26
C LEU A 138 3.39 -5.29 -9.55
N GLN A 139 3.97 -4.71 -10.60
CA GLN A 139 3.62 -3.37 -11.07
C GLN A 139 2.14 -3.27 -11.46
N ASN A 140 1.59 -4.27 -12.14
CA ASN A 140 0.17 -4.31 -12.48
C ASN A 140 -0.73 -4.36 -11.24
N TYR A 141 -0.39 -5.16 -10.23
CA TYR A 141 -1.14 -5.18 -8.97
C TYR A 141 -1.09 -3.84 -8.23
N VAL A 142 0.06 -3.16 -8.23
CA VAL A 142 0.17 -1.80 -7.67
C VAL A 142 -0.79 -0.84 -8.37
N PHE A 143 -0.86 -0.89 -9.71
CA PHE A 143 -1.78 -0.05 -10.47
C PHE A 143 -3.25 -0.44 -10.26
N GLU A 144 -3.54 -1.72 -10.08
CA GLU A 144 -4.86 -2.19 -9.71
C GLU A 144 -5.31 -1.58 -8.38
N LEU A 145 -4.43 -1.54 -7.37
CA LEU A 145 -4.71 -0.89 -6.09
C LEU A 145 -4.98 0.62 -6.26
N PHE A 146 -4.21 1.31 -7.11
CA PHE A 146 -4.45 2.73 -7.41
C PHE A 146 -5.79 2.97 -8.06
N HIS A 147 -6.10 2.24 -9.13
CA HIS A 147 -7.38 2.38 -9.82
C HIS A 147 -8.56 1.98 -8.94
N TYR A 148 -8.37 1.00 -8.06
CA TYR A 148 -9.39 0.63 -7.07
C TYR A 148 -9.68 1.78 -6.11
N ALA A 149 -8.64 2.42 -5.56
CA ALA A 149 -8.79 3.58 -4.69
C ALA A 149 -9.49 4.75 -5.39
N LEU A 150 -9.13 5.06 -6.64
CA LEU A 150 -9.81 6.08 -7.45
C LEU A 150 -11.30 5.77 -7.61
N LYS A 151 -11.66 4.51 -7.84
CA LYS A 151 -13.07 4.10 -7.93
C LYS A 151 -13.80 4.25 -6.59
N LEU A 152 -13.14 3.97 -5.46
CA LEU A 152 -13.72 4.20 -4.14
C LEU A 152 -14.00 5.69 -3.90
N GLN A 153 -13.07 6.57 -4.28
CA GLN A 153 -13.24 8.03 -4.14
C GLN A 153 -14.47 8.56 -4.89
N HIS A 154 -14.81 8.01 -6.05
CA HIS A 154 -16.01 8.40 -6.80
C HIS A 154 -17.34 8.01 -6.15
N HIS A 155 -17.33 7.16 -5.12
CA HIS A 155 -18.52 6.67 -4.42
C HIS A 155 -18.65 7.22 -2.99
N VAL A 156 -17.80 8.18 -2.59
CA VAL A 156 -17.84 8.88 -1.31
C VAL A 156 -18.31 10.31 -1.49
#